data_AF-A0A7H4Q2Q9-F1
#
_entry.id   AF-A0A7H4Q2Q9-F1
#
_cell.length_a   1.000
_cell.length_b   1.000
_cell.length_c   1.000
_cell.angle_alpha   90.00
_cell.angle_beta   90.00
_cell.angle_gamma   90.00
#
_symmetry.space_group_name_H-M   'P 1'
#
loop_
_entity.id
_entity.type
_entity.pdbx_description
1 polymer ?
#
loop_
_entity_poly.entity_id
_entity_poly.type
_entity_poly.pdbx_seq_one_letter_code
_entity_poly.pdbx_strand_id
1 'polypeptide(L)'
;MSSIQMTPDRYCKILSEYGTILAHARETSNRLAGRPVVAKHLSYAETIFTKLVCHAFSLRSLAPTLQPESKELWDIGALCAVARTLVEAFDALAYISLHAVTPAEREIRILAWELHEREHRLHMLEDIGTSGPDVDAIRHDAEALHTAVTSHAFYLELPKDMKGKIATRKAPALLRSQKERNVASGINSDFYNSVTMYLSQYVHTLPLALSQLMLMHAGDPGALQLVAMPLQYFMAFIAKASVGIGSLWPDVRIEMTEECGNVVNLWLSLAEKGVKGLGS
;
A
#
# COMPACT_ATOMS: atom_id res chain seq x y z
N MET A 1 -7.26 -4.70 -32.34
CA MET A 1 -6.24 -4.70 -31.28
C MET A 1 -5.90 -6.15 -30.98
N SER A 2 -4.71 -6.62 -31.35
CA SER A 2 -4.26 -7.95 -30.90
C SER A 2 -3.99 -7.82 -29.40
N SER A 3 -4.91 -8.30 -28.56
CA SER A 3 -4.63 -8.38 -27.12
C SER A 3 -3.44 -9.33 -26.98
N ILE A 4 -2.30 -8.83 -26.53
CA ILE A 4 -1.14 -9.70 -26.29
C ILE A 4 -1.57 -10.69 -25.22
N GLN A 5 -1.88 -11.91 -25.64
CA GLN A 5 -2.34 -12.99 -24.80
C GLN A 5 -1.25 -13.32 -23.76
N MET A 6 -1.64 -13.53 -22.50
CA MET A 6 -0.70 -13.93 -21.46
C MET A 6 -0.19 -15.34 -21.74
N THR A 7 1.12 -15.52 -21.80
CA THR A 7 1.78 -16.82 -21.95
C THR A 7 2.48 -17.21 -20.66
N PRO A 8 2.75 -18.52 -20.43
CA PRO A 8 3.57 -18.95 -19.30
C PRO A 8 4.92 -18.23 -19.21
N ASP A 9 5.62 -18.05 -20.34
CA ASP A 9 6.90 -17.34 -20.37
C ASP A 9 6.78 -15.88 -19.93
N ARG A 10 5.71 -15.19 -20.38
CA ARG A 10 5.46 -13.80 -19.97
C ARG A 10 5.12 -13.71 -18.48
N TYR A 11 4.36 -14.68 -17.97
CA TYR A 11 4.04 -14.76 -16.55
C TYR A 11 5.30 -15.01 -15.71
N CYS A 12 6.16 -15.95 -16.11
CA CYS A 12 7.46 -16.19 -15.47
C CYS A 12 8.36 -14.95 -15.49
N LYS A 13 8.35 -14.18 -16.59
CA LYS A 13 9.05 -12.90 -16.65
C LYS A 13 8.51 -11.89 -15.61
N ILE A 14 7.19 -11.77 -15.47
CA ILE A 14 6.57 -10.91 -14.44
C ILE A 14 6.99 -11.34 -13.04
N LEU A 15 7.01 -12.65 -12.76
CA LEU A 15 7.49 -13.17 -11.47
C LEU A 15 8.98 -12.88 -11.25
N SER A 16 9.80 -12.93 -12.29
CA SER A 16 11.21 -12.56 -12.21
C SER A 16 11.38 -11.08 -11.88
N GLU A 17 10.71 -10.20 -12.62
CA GLU A 17 10.73 -8.74 -12.37
C GLU A 17 10.28 -8.43 -10.94
N TYR A 18 9.18 -9.04 -10.50
CA TYR A 18 8.67 -8.93 -9.13
C TYR A 18 9.72 -9.38 -8.11
N GLY A 19 10.35 -10.53 -8.34
CA GLY A 19 11.39 -11.11 -7.48
C GLY A 19 12.61 -10.19 -7.36
N THR A 20 13.03 -9.57 -8.46
CA THR A 20 14.15 -8.61 -8.49
C THR A 20 13.87 -7.40 -7.60
N ILE A 21 12.69 -6.76 -7.72
CA ILE A 21 12.35 -5.61 -6.86
C ILE A 21 12.19 -6.05 -5.40
N LEU A 22 11.54 -7.20 -5.16
CA LEU A 22 11.32 -7.70 -3.80
C LEU A 22 12.63 -8.04 -3.08
N ALA A 23 13.60 -8.63 -3.78
CA ALA A 23 14.92 -8.91 -3.22
C ALA A 23 15.63 -7.62 -2.78
N HIS A 24 15.57 -6.57 -3.59
CA HIS A 24 16.11 -5.26 -3.24
C HIS A 24 15.39 -4.63 -2.03
N ALA A 25 14.06 -4.69 -2.02
CA ALA A 25 13.25 -4.16 -0.91
C ALA A 25 13.54 -4.90 0.41
N ARG A 26 13.70 -6.23 0.35
CA ARG A 26 14.10 -7.06 1.51
C ARG A 26 15.46 -6.64 2.04
N GLU A 27 16.46 -6.52 1.18
CA GLU A 27 17.81 -6.12 1.61
C GLU A 27 17.80 -4.72 2.24
N THR A 28 17.00 -3.81 1.69
CA THR A 28 16.78 -2.48 2.28
C THR A 28 16.15 -2.58 3.68
N SER A 29 15.10 -3.40 3.84
CA SER A 29 14.46 -3.62 5.13
C SER A 29 15.41 -4.25 6.16
N ASN A 30 16.28 -5.18 5.75
CA ASN A 30 17.25 -5.82 6.64
C ASN A 30 18.26 -4.80 7.20
N ARG A 31 18.68 -3.83 6.40
CA ARG A 31 19.61 -2.77 6.84
C ARG A 31 18.98 -1.75 7.79
N LEU A 32 17.66 -1.64 7.80
CA LEU A 32 16.93 -0.78 8.72
C LEU A 32 16.77 -1.43 10.11
N ALA A 33 16.72 -2.76 10.16
CA ALA A 33 16.41 -3.49 11.38
C ALA A 33 17.36 -3.15 12.55
N GLY A 34 16.77 -2.86 13.71
CA GLY A 34 17.50 -2.62 14.96
C GLY A 34 18.13 -1.23 15.08
N ARG A 35 17.83 -0.31 14.14
CA ARG A 35 18.35 1.05 14.21
C ARG A 35 17.55 1.90 15.22
N PRO A 36 18.21 2.77 15.98
CA PRO A 36 17.51 3.74 16.82
C PRO A 36 16.90 4.81 15.93
N VAL A 37 15.58 4.98 16.01
CA VAL A 37 14.84 6.01 15.27
C VAL A 37 14.20 6.98 16.24
N VAL A 38 14.63 8.24 16.18
CA VAL A 38 14.15 9.29 17.11
C VAL A 38 12.90 9.99 16.58
N ALA A 39 12.85 10.26 15.27
CA ALA A 39 11.71 10.96 14.69
C ALA A 39 10.54 9.99 14.43
N LYS A 40 9.36 10.35 14.92
CA LYS A 40 8.17 9.49 14.89
C LYS A 40 7.76 9.03 13.49
N HIS A 41 7.80 9.93 12.50
CA HIS A 41 7.50 9.57 11.10
C HIS A 41 8.50 8.57 10.51
N LEU A 42 9.76 8.57 10.94
CA LEU A 42 10.76 7.61 10.49
C LEU A 42 10.51 6.23 11.12
N SER A 43 10.06 6.19 12.38
CA SER A 43 9.68 4.92 13.05
C SER A 43 8.46 4.28 12.36
N TYR A 44 7.46 5.08 11.98
CA TYR A 44 6.37 4.61 11.12
C TYR A 44 6.86 4.17 9.75
N ALA A 45 7.81 4.90 9.14
CA ALA A 45 8.33 4.56 7.83
C ALA A 45 8.93 3.14 7.80
N GLU A 46 9.79 2.84 8.78
CA GLU A 46 10.39 1.51 8.95
C GLU A 46 9.30 0.44 9.14
N THR A 47 8.39 0.66 10.11
CA THR A 47 7.34 -0.31 10.44
C THR A 47 6.42 -0.61 9.25
N ILE A 48 5.97 0.44 8.54
CA ILE A 48 5.08 0.30 7.38
C ILE A 48 5.84 -0.35 6.22
N PHE A 49 7.10 0.01 5.99
CA PHE A 49 7.91 -0.60 4.94
C PHE A 49 8.18 -2.07 5.19
N THR A 50 8.50 -2.47 6.42
CA THR A 50 8.63 -3.89 6.78
C THR A 50 7.31 -4.64 6.56
N LYS A 51 6.17 -4.08 6.99
CA LYS A 51 4.84 -4.66 6.68
C LYS A 51 4.61 -4.82 5.18
N LEU A 52 4.96 -3.82 4.39
CA LEU A 52 4.87 -3.84 2.92
C LEU A 52 5.73 -4.96 2.34
N VAL A 53 6.98 -5.12 2.79
CA VAL A 53 7.88 -6.21 2.35
C VAL A 53 7.31 -7.58 2.74
N CYS A 54 6.81 -7.77 3.97
CA CYS A 54 6.20 -9.03 4.40
C CYS A 54 4.98 -9.41 3.55
N HIS A 55 4.10 -8.45 3.24
CA HIS A 55 2.95 -8.69 2.38
C HIS A 55 3.37 -8.96 0.92
N ALA A 56 4.47 -8.38 0.45
CA ALA A 56 5.01 -8.67 -0.88
C ALA A 56 5.51 -10.13 -0.98
N PHE A 57 6.20 -10.63 0.06
CA PHE A 57 6.53 -12.06 0.14
C PHE A 57 5.30 -12.95 0.18
N SER A 58 4.25 -12.53 0.90
CA SER A 58 2.98 -13.26 0.96
C SER A 58 2.32 -13.32 -0.41
N LEU A 59 2.26 -12.19 -1.13
CA LEU A 59 1.71 -12.13 -2.50
C LEU A 59 2.49 -13.04 -3.45
N ARG A 60 3.83 -13.03 -3.38
CA ARG A 60 4.67 -13.92 -4.18
C ARG A 60 4.44 -15.40 -3.89
N SER A 61 4.16 -15.75 -2.63
CA SER A 61 3.93 -17.13 -2.21
C SER A 61 2.55 -17.65 -2.62
N LEU A 62 1.57 -16.75 -2.78
CA LEU A 62 0.24 -17.06 -3.31
C LEU A 62 0.23 -17.18 -4.84
N ALA A 63 1.24 -16.63 -5.52
CA ALA A 63 1.29 -16.62 -6.97
C ALA A 63 1.59 -18.03 -7.53
N PRO A 64 0.86 -18.50 -8.55
CA PRO A 64 1.08 -19.80 -9.18
C PRO A 64 2.54 -20.08 -9.55
N THR A 65 3.01 -21.31 -9.31
CA THR A 65 4.38 -21.72 -9.70
C THR A 65 4.46 -22.24 -11.14
N LEU A 66 3.31 -22.60 -11.72
CA LEU A 66 3.18 -23.24 -13.03
C LEU A 66 3.88 -24.60 -13.15
N GLN A 67 4.19 -25.26 -12.04
CA GLN A 67 4.79 -26.60 -12.06
C GLN A 67 3.78 -27.64 -12.57
N PRO A 68 4.12 -28.47 -13.59
CA PRO A 68 3.18 -29.41 -14.21
C PRO A 68 2.54 -30.41 -13.22
N GLU A 69 3.31 -30.83 -12.22
CA GLU A 69 2.91 -31.76 -11.16
C GLU A 69 2.11 -31.10 -10.02
N SER A 70 1.99 -29.77 -10.01
CA SER A 70 1.30 -29.04 -8.94
C SER A 70 -0.22 -28.92 -9.22
N LYS A 71 -1.05 -29.39 -8.29
CA LYS A 71 -2.49 -29.11 -8.28
C LYS A 71 -2.75 -27.83 -7.49
N GLU A 72 -2.33 -26.69 -8.06
CA GLU A 72 -2.48 -25.40 -7.40
C GLU A 72 -3.91 -24.87 -7.50
N LEU A 73 -4.42 -24.35 -6.38
CA LEU A 73 -5.61 -23.52 -6.38
C LEU A 73 -5.19 -22.08 -6.64
N TRP A 74 -5.63 -21.52 -7.77
CA TRP A 74 -5.33 -20.14 -8.14
C TRP A 74 -6.32 -19.19 -7.47
N ASP A 75 -6.01 -18.79 -6.23
CA ASP A 75 -6.85 -17.90 -5.44
C ASP A 75 -6.62 -16.43 -5.79
N ILE A 76 -7.31 -15.95 -6.84
CA ILE A 76 -7.29 -14.54 -7.23
C ILE A 76 -7.82 -13.64 -6.13
N GLY A 77 -8.82 -14.09 -5.36
CA GLY A 77 -9.39 -13.29 -4.28
C GLY A 77 -8.32 -12.96 -3.24
N ALA A 78 -7.55 -13.97 -2.81
CA ALA A 78 -6.42 -13.79 -1.90
C ALA A 78 -5.30 -12.93 -2.52
N LEU A 79 -4.92 -13.16 -3.79
CA LEU A 79 -3.93 -12.33 -4.48
C LEU A 79 -4.34 -10.86 -4.51
N CYS A 80 -5.59 -10.57 -4.89
CA CYS A 80 -6.13 -9.23 -4.95
C CYS A 80 -6.24 -8.58 -3.57
N ALA A 81 -6.65 -9.34 -2.54
CA ALA A 81 -6.71 -8.87 -1.16
C ALA A 81 -5.32 -8.45 -0.66
N VAL A 82 -4.31 -9.31 -0.81
CA VAL A 82 -2.94 -8.98 -0.38
C VAL A 82 -2.39 -7.80 -1.19
N ALA A 83 -2.56 -7.79 -2.51
CA ALA A 83 -2.14 -6.65 -3.35
C ALA A 83 -2.85 -5.34 -2.97
N ARG A 84 -4.12 -5.39 -2.53
CA ARG A 84 -4.83 -4.19 -2.04
C ARG A 84 -4.20 -3.65 -0.76
N THR A 85 -3.91 -4.52 0.21
CA THR A 85 -3.24 -4.10 1.46
C THR A 85 -1.87 -3.49 1.21
N LEU A 86 -1.19 -3.94 0.16
CA LEU A 86 0.10 -3.44 -0.26
C LEU A 86 0.04 -2.01 -0.84
N VAL A 87 -0.98 -1.72 -1.66
CA VAL A 87 -1.25 -0.34 -2.14
C VAL A 87 -1.56 0.59 -0.97
N GLU A 88 -2.37 0.13 0.00
CA GLU A 88 -2.72 0.90 1.19
C GLU A 88 -1.50 1.14 2.11
N ALA A 89 -0.62 0.14 2.25
CA ALA A 89 0.63 0.29 2.99
C ALA A 89 1.54 1.34 2.34
N PHE A 90 1.64 1.35 1.01
CA PHE A 90 2.37 2.42 0.31
C PHE A 90 1.74 3.79 0.56
N ASP A 91 0.40 3.90 0.46
CA ASP A 91 -0.29 5.17 0.70
C ASP A 91 -0.01 5.73 2.10
N ALA A 92 -0.02 4.87 3.12
CA ALA A 92 0.33 5.24 4.49
C ALA A 92 1.80 5.66 4.61
N LEU A 93 2.73 4.86 4.06
CA LEU A 93 4.16 5.16 4.05
C LEU A 93 4.45 6.52 3.39
N ALA A 94 3.87 6.73 2.20
CA ALA A 94 4.06 7.95 1.45
C ALA A 94 3.52 9.16 2.20
N TYR A 95 2.31 9.05 2.74
CA TYR A 95 1.64 10.14 3.41
C TYR A 95 2.29 10.59 4.73
N ILE A 96 2.68 9.62 5.57
CA ILE A 96 3.26 9.88 6.89
C ILE A 96 4.74 10.25 6.77
N SER A 97 5.46 9.62 5.83
CA SER A 97 6.92 9.61 5.86
C SER A 97 7.57 10.17 4.60
N LEU A 98 7.12 9.83 3.39
CA LEU A 98 7.85 10.17 2.16
C LEU A 98 7.50 11.54 1.56
N HIS A 99 6.26 12.01 1.71
CA HIS A 99 5.86 13.28 1.13
C HIS A 99 6.71 14.43 1.68
N ALA A 100 7.23 15.27 0.79
CA ALA A 100 7.94 16.49 1.14
C ALA A 100 6.93 17.54 1.62
N VAL A 101 6.79 17.66 2.94
CA VAL A 101 5.87 18.59 3.61
C VAL A 101 6.57 19.32 4.73
N THR A 102 5.99 20.42 5.18
CA THR A 102 6.51 21.17 6.32
C THR A 102 6.46 20.32 7.60
N PRO A 103 7.34 20.58 8.58
CA PRO A 103 7.29 19.90 9.87
C PRO A 103 5.93 20.00 10.56
N ALA A 104 5.28 21.17 10.51
CA ALA A 104 3.96 21.39 11.09
C ALA A 104 2.85 20.59 10.37
N GLU A 105 2.89 20.49 9.04
CA GLU A 105 1.95 19.60 8.34
C GLU A 105 2.21 18.12 8.69
N ARG A 106 3.48 17.73 8.83
CA ARG A 106 3.82 16.36 9.24
C ARG A 106 3.33 16.04 10.64
N GLU A 107 3.44 16.99 11.57
CA GLU A 107 2.97 16.86 12.95
C GLU A 107 1.46 16.57 13.01
N ILE A 108 0.62 17.40 12.36
CA ILE A 108 -0.83 17.16 12.37
C ILE A 108 -1.22 15.83 11.70
N ARG A 109 -0.49 15.40 10.66
CA ARG A 109 -0.72 14.09 10.03
C ARG A 109 -0.49 12.94 11.01
N ILE A 110 0.58 13.02 11.80
CA ILE A 110 0.87 12.00 12.82
C ILE A 110 -0.16 12.05 13.94
N LEU A 111 -0.51 13.25 14.44
CA LEU A 111 -1.53 13.40 15.48
C LEU A 111 -2.88 12.82 15.04
N ALA A 112 -3.31 13.09 13.80
CA ALA A 112 -4.54 12.52 13.26
C ALA A 112 -4.46 11.00 13.02
N TRP A 113 -3.29 10.50 12.58
CA TRP A 113 -3.05 9.06 12.40
C TRP A 113 -3.18 8.30 13.72
N GLU A 114 -2.64 8.84 14.82
CA GLU A 114 -2.75 8.26 16.15
C GLU A 114 -4.13 8.43 16.76
N LEU A 115 -4.77 9.58 16.55
CA LEU A 115 -6.15 9.79 16.97
C LEU A 115 -7.07 8.76 16.31
N HIS A 116 -6.90 8.52 15.01
CA HIS A 116 -7.63 7.47 14.29
C HIS A 116 -7.45 6.09 14.94
N GLU A 117 -6.21 5.70 15.25
CA GLU A 117 -5.94 4.41 15.93
C GLU A 117 -6.65 4.32 17.28
N ARG A 118 -6.55 5.35 18.11
CA ARG A 118 -7.14 5.35 19.46
C ARG A 118 -8.65 5.35 19.45
N GLU A 119 -9.27 6.18 18.62
CA GLU A 119 -10.72 6.21 18.46
C GLU A 119 -11.25 4.89 17.90
N HIS A 120 -10.59 4.32 16.89
CA HIS A 120 -11.00 3.03 16.33
C HIS A 120 -10.84 1.90 17.34
N ARG A 121 -9.74 1.89 18.11
CA ARG A 121 -9.52 0.90 19.16
C ARG A 121 -10.55 0.97 20.27
N LEU A 122 -10.93 2.19 20.70
CA LEU A 122 -12.01 2.37 21.68
C LEU A 122 -13.33 1.84 21.15
N HIS A 123 -13.69 2.19 19.92
CA HIS A 123 -14.93 1.70 19.31
C HIS A 123 -14.97 0.17 19.28
N MET A 124 -13.87 -0.49 18.87
CA MET A 124 -13.79 -1.96 18.89
C MET A 124 -13.93 -2.56 20.29
N LEU A 125 -13.32 -1.94 21.31
CA LEU A 125 -13.38 -2.41 22.70
C LEU A 125 -14.79 -2.23 23.31
N GLU A 126 -15.45 -1.12 22.97
CA GLU A 126 -16.82 -0.82 23.37
C GLU A 126 -17.81 -1.80 22.74
N ASP A 127 -17.65 -2.11 21.45
CA ASP A 127 -18.51 -3.06 20.72
C ASP A 127 -18.47 -4.48 21.31
N ILE A 128 -17.34 -4.89 21.90
CA ILE A 128 -17.20 -6.18 22.59
C ILE A 128 -17.46 -6.09 24.10
N GLY A 129 -17.89 -4.93 24.61
CA GLY A 129 -18.23 -4.71 26.02
C GLY A 129 -17.04 -4.76 27.00
N THR A 130 -15.81 -4.49 26.53
CA THR A 130 -14.62 -4.47 27.39
C THR A 130 -14.56 -3.16 28.18
N SER A 131 -14.25 -3.26 29.48
CA SER A 131 -14.11 -2.10 30.38
C SER A 131 -12.98 -2.31 31.38
N GLY A 132 -12.40 -1.23 31.88
CA GLY A 132 -11.38 -1.26 32.94
C GLY A 132 -10.33 -0.17 32.77
N PRO A 133 -9.34 -0.11 33.69
CA PRO A 133 -8.32 0.95 33.71
C PRO A 133 -7.56 1.10 32.39
N ASP A 134 -7.29 0.01 31.68
CA ASP A 134 -6.60 0.05 30.39
C ASP A 134 -7.45 0.72 29.30
N VAL A 135 -8.77 0.50 29.31
CA VAL A 135 -9.71 1.16 28.39
C VAL A 135 -9.81 2.64 28.72
N ASP A 136 -9.84 2.99 30.01
CA ASP A 136 -9.87 4.36 30.48
C ASP A 136 -8.59 5.12 30.10
N ALA A 137 -7.43 4.46 30.15
CA ALA A 137 -6.16 5.01 29.70
C ALA A 137 -6.19 5.30 28.18
N ILE A 138 -6.70 4.38 27.36
CA ILE A 138 -6.87 4.62 25.91
C ILE A 138 -7.84 5.79 25.67
N ARG A 139 -8.91 5.90 26.45
CA ARG A 139 -9.88 7.01 26.35
C ARG A 139 -9.22 8.35 26.69
N HIS A 140 -8.39 8.37 27.72
CA HIS A 140 -7.63 9.56 28.09
C HIS A 140 -6.63 9.97 26.99
N ASP A 141 -5.89 9.01 26.43
CA ASP A 141 -4.98 9.24 25.31
C ASP A 141 -5.71 9.80 24.09
N ALA A 142 -6.88 9.26 23.75
CA ALA A 142 -7.71 9.74 22.66
C ALA A 142 -8.17 11.19 22.88
N GLU A 143 -8.53 11.56 24.11
CA GLU A 143 -8.93 12.94 24.44
C GLU A 143 -7.76 13.93 24.32
N ALA A 144 -6.58 13.53 24.78
CA ALA A 144 -5.37 14.33 24.67
C ALA A 144 -5.00 14.56 23.18
N LEU A 145 -5.05 13.50 22.37
CA LEU A 145 -4.83 13.58 20.92
C LEU A 145 -5.88 14.43 20.22
N HIS A 146 -7.16 14.28 20.56
CA HIS A 146 -8.23 15.10 20.00
C HIS A 146 -8.01 16.59 20.31
N THR A 147 -7.64 16.91 21.55
CA THR A 147 -7.30 18.28 21.96
C THR A 147 -6.10 18.82 21.17
N ALA A 148 -5.04 18.02 21.02
CA ALA A 148 -3.86 18.39 20.24
C ALA A 148 -4.18 18.63 18.77
N VAL A 149 -4.95 17.74 18.13
CA VAL A 149 -5.38 17.89 16.72
C VAL A 149 -6.23 19.14 16.55
N THR A 150 -7.24 19.36 17.39
CA THR A 150 -8.19 20.48 17.24
C THR A 150 -7.57 21.84 17.56
N SER A 151 -6.52 21.87 18.39
CA SER A 151 -5.77 23.09 18.72
C SER A 151 -4.63 23.39 17.72
N HIS A 152 -4.31 22.45 16.83
CA HIS A 152 -3.21 22.62 15.88
C HIS A 152 -3.54 23.66 14.79
N ALA A 153 -2.59 24.50 14.39
CA ALA A 153 -2.82 25.59 13.43
C ALA A 153 -3.41 25.09 12.08
N PHE A 154 -2.90 23.97 11.57
CA PHE A 154 -3.41 23.33 10.35
C PHE A 154 -4.83 22.80 10.46
N TYR A 155 -5.39 22.62 11.67
CA TYR A 155 -6.78 22.17 11.82
C TYR A 155 -7.74 23.12 11.12
N LEU A 156 -7.49 24.44 11.19
CA LEU A 156 -8.32 25.46 10.56
C LEU A 156 -8.31 25.38 9.02
N GLU A 157 -7.27 24.81 8.43
CA GLU A 157 -7.14 24.63 6.98
C GLU A 157 -7.79 23.34 6.49
N LEU A 158 -8.20 22.44 7.39
CA LEU A 158 -8.82 21.18 7.01
C LEU A 158 -10.18 21.39 6.34
N PRO A 159 -10.52 20.54 5.35
CA PRO A 159 -11.86 20.45 4.79
C PRO A 159 -12.94 20.26 5.87
N LYS A 160 -14.13 20.81 5.61
CA LYS A 160 -15.26 20.79 6.56
C LYS A 160 -15.66 19.36 6.95
N ASP A 161 -15.61 18.43 6.00
CA ASP A 161 -15.92 17.02 6.23
C ASP A 161 -14.88 16.34 7.14
N MET A 162 -13.58 16.67 6.98
CA MET A 162 -12.52 16.17 7.86
C MET A 162 -12.69 16.69 9.29
N LYS A 163 -12.96 17.99 9.46
CA LYS A 163 -13.27 18.58 10.77
C LYS A 163 -14.50 17.94 11.42
N GLY A 164 -15.55 17.70 10.63
CA GLY A 164 -16.77 17.04 11.11
C GLY A 164 -16.50 15.61 11.59
N LYS A 165 -15.66 14.85 10.87
CA LYS A 165 -15.23 13.51 11.28
C LYS A 165 -14.45 13.52 12.59
N ILE A 166 -13.48 14.43 12.73
CA ILE A 166 -12.71 14.58 13.98
C ILE A 166 -13.63 14.97 15.14
N ALA A 167 -14.49 15.97 14.96
CA ALA A 167 -15.43 16.43 15.98
C ALA A 167 -16.44 15.34 16.44
N THR A 168 -16.72 14.36 15.58
CA THR A 168 -17.62 13.24 15.89
C THR A 168 -16.88 11.95 16.32
N ARG A 169 -15.60 12.08 16.71
CA ARG A 169 -14.74 10.97 17.16
C ARG A 169 -14.60 9.84 16.13
N LYS A 170 -14.50 10.24 14.86
CA LYS A 170 -14.30 9.37 13.69
C LYS A 170 -13.13 9.90 12.87
N ALA A 171 -12.05 10.30 13.52
CA ALA A 171 -10.89 10.91 12.88
C ALA A 171 -10.40 10.03 11.71
N PRO A 172 -10.19 10.60 10.52
CA PRO A 172 -9.67 9.85 9.39
C PRO A 172 -8.16 9.66 9.53
N ALA A 173 -7.66 8.48 9.15
CA ALA A 173 -6.21 8.21 9.13
C ALA A 173 -5.43 9.17 8.21
N LEU A 174 -6.06 9.64 7.12
CA LEU A 174 -5.46 10.49 6.10
C LEU A 174 -6.30 11.75 5.92
N LEU A 175 -5.71 12.93 6.12
CA LEU A 175 -6.41 14.23 6.08
C LEU A 175 -6.53 14.82 4.68
N ARG A 176 -5.80 14.28 3.70
CA ARG A 176 -5.81 14.71 2.30
C ARG A 176 -6.53 13.70 1.42
N SER A 177 -7.19 14.20 0.37
CA SER A 177 -7.87 13.37 -0.61
C SER A 177 -6.89 12.42 -1.32
N GLN A 178 -7.40 11.30 -1.86
CA GLN A 178 -6.56 10.38 -2.65
C GLN A 178 -5.90 11.09 -3.84
N LYS A 179 -6.60 12.01 -4.50
CA LYS A 179 -6.06 12.74 -5.66
C LYS A 179 -4.86 13.60 -5.27
N GLU A 180 -4.93 14.33 -4.16
CA GLU A 180 -3.80 15.12 -3.64
C GLU A 180 -2.62 14.22 -3.25
N ARG A 181 -2.89 13.07 -2.61
CA ARG A 181 -1.86 12.10 -2.26
C ARG A 181 -1.17 11.50 -3.50
N ASN A 182 -1.95 11.17 -4.52
CA ASN A 182 -1.42 10.68 -5.79
C ASN A 182 -0.49 11.71 -6.45
N VAL A 183 -0.89 12.99 -6.47
CA VAL A 183 -0.04 14.08 -6.99
C VAL A 183 1.26 14.17 -6.20
N ALA A 184 1.19 14.19 -4.86
CA ALA A 184 2.37 14.25 -3.99
C ALA A 184 3.29 13.01 -4.14
N SER A 185 2.73 11.86 -4.50
CA SER A 185 3.47 10.63 -4.78
C SER A 185 3.97 10.52 -6.23
N GLY A 186 3.62 11.45 -7.12
CA GLY A 186 3.91 11.32 -8.56
C GLY A 186 3.26 10.08 -9.17
N ILE A 187 2.00 9.81 -8.81
CA ILE A 187 1.19 8.70 -9.31
C ILE A 187 0.02 9.28 -10.11
N ASN A 188 -0.19 8.76 -11.31
CA ASN A 188 -1.34 9.08 -12.13
C ASN A 188 -2.63 8.61 -11.42
N SER A 189 -3.58 9.52 -11.24
CA SER A 189 -4.82 9.18 -10.52
C SER A 189 -5.70 8.18 -11.27
N ASP A 190 -5.70 8.17 -12.60
CA ASP A 190 -6.43 7.16 -13.38
C ASP A 190 -5.79 5.77 -13.24
N PHE A 191 -4.46 5.70 -13.19
CA PHE A 191 -3.73 4.46 -12.90
C PHE A 191 -4.10 3.93 -11.52
N TYR A 192 -4.00 4.78 -10.48
CA TYR A 192 -4.36 4.41 -9.12
C TYR A 192 -5.83 3.91 -9.05
N ASN A 193 -6.76 4.65 -9.65
CA ASN A 193 -8.18 4.28 -9.66
C ASN A 193 -8.41 2.95 -10.38
N SER A 194 -7.72 2.70 -11.49
CA SER A 194 -7.83 1.44 -12.23
C SER A 194 -7.30 0.26 -11.42
N VAL A 195 -6.14 0.42 -10.78
CA VAL A 195 -5.54 -0.59 -9.88
C VAL A 195 -6.51 -0.91 -8.75
N THR A 196 -6.97 0.12 -8.02
CA THR A 196 -7.79 -0.07 -6.83
C THR A 196 -9.17 -0.64 -7.15
N MET A 197 -9.79 -0.21 -8.25
CA MET A 197 -11.03 -0.78 -8.75
C MET A 197 -10.87 -2.26 -9.08
N TYR A 198 -9.83 -2.62 -9.85
CA TYR A 198 -9.57 -4.01 -10.21
C TYR A 198 -9.35 -4.87 -8.97
N LEU A 199 -8.47 -4.44 -8.05
CA LEU A 199 -8.17 -5.24 -6.85
C LEU A 199 -9.42 -5.43 -5.99
N SER A 200 -10.20 -4.36 -5.78
CA SER A 200 -11.39 -4.39 -4.93
C SER A 200 -12.50 -5.29 -5.49
N GLN A 201 -12.61 -5.40 -6.82
CA GLN A 201 -13.69 -6.18 -7.44
C GLN A 201 -13.57 -7.69 -7.15
N TYR A 202 -12.37 -8.21 -6.89
CA TYR A 202 -12.14 -9.62 -6.58
C TYR A 202 -12.02 -9.93 -5.08
N VAL A 203 -11.93 -8.90 -4.22
CA VAL A 203 -11.89 -9.09 -2.76
C VAL A 203 -13.27 -9.49 -2.23
N HIS A 204 -14.32 -8.92 -2.80
CA HIS A 204 -15.69 -9.22 -2.39
C HIS A 204 -16.32 -10.30 -3.28
N THR A 205 -17.18 -11.12 -2.68
CA THR A 205 -17.97 -12.14 -3.38
C THR A 205 -19.15 -11.50 -4.15
N LEU A 206 -18.83 -10.61 -5.09
CA LEU A 206 -19.78 -9.89 -5.94
C LEU A 206 -19.95 -10.59 -7.30
N PRO A 207 -21.05 -10.31 -8.04
CA PRO A 207 -21.37 -11.03 -9.28
C PRO A 207 -20.26 -11.05 -10.34
N LEU A 208 -19.49 -9.97 -10.46
CA LEU A 208 -18.36 -9.92 -11.41
C LEU A 208 -17.26 -10.91 -11.02
N ALA A 209 -16.83 -10.93 -9.76
CA ALA A 209 -15.83 -11.88 -9.28
C ALA A 209 -16.30 -13.33 -9.46
N LEU A 210 -17.55 -13.62 -9.09
CA LEU A 210 -18.13 -14.95 -9.25
C LEU A 210 -18.18 -15.39 -10.71
N SER A 211 -18.65 -14.51 -11.62
CA SER A 211 -18.74 -14.87 -13.04
C SER A 211 -17.37 -15.12 -13.66
N GLN A 212 -16.35 -14.37 -13.27
CA GLN A 212 -14.98 -14.59 -13.74
C GLN A 212 -14.38 -15.88 -13.18
N LEU A 213 -14.58 -16.17 -11.89
CA LEU A 213 -14.12 -17.43 -11.28
C LEU A 213 -14.81 -18.66 -11.90
N MET A 214 -16.10 -18.57 -12.25
CA MET A 214 -16.81 -19.66 -12.93
C MET A 214 -16.29 -19.97 -14.34
N LEU A 215 -15.69 -18.98 -15.01
CA LEU A 215 -15.17 -19.11 -16.37
C LEU A 215 -13.67 -19.45 -16.41
N MET A 216 -13.04 -19.54 -15.24
CA MET A 216 -11.61 -19.73 -15.11
C MET A 216 -11.23 -21.20 -14.96
N HIS A 217 -10.28 -21.64 -15.78
CA HIS A 217 -9.56 -22.89 -15.58
C HIS A 217 -8.06 -22.59 -15.39
N ALA A 218 -7.46 -23.22 -14.38
CA ALA A 218 -6.03 -23.11 -14.17
C ALA A 218 -5.28 -23.59 -15.42
N GLY A 219 -4.26 -22.83 -15.82
CA GLY A 219 -3.50 -23.05 -17.06
C GLY A 219 -4.03 -22.29 -18.27
N ASP A 220 -5.27 -21.80 -18.25
CA ASP A 220 -5.79 -21.01 -19.38
C ASP A 220 -5.12 -19.63 -19.45
N PRO A 221 -4.81 -19.12 -20.65
CA PRO A 221 -4.21 -17.79 -20.83
C PRO A 221 -4.99 -16.64 -20.18
N GLY A 222 -6.33 -16.73 -20.17
CA GLY A 222 -7.18 -15.75 -19.50
C GLY A 222 -7.01 -15.78 -17.98
N ALA A 223 -6.96 -16.98 -17.38
CA ALA A 223 -6.71 -17.16 -15.96
C ALA A 223 -5.32 -16.66 -15.57
N LEU A 224 -4.30 -16.97 -16.37
CA LEU A 224 -2.92 -16.49 -16.20
C LEU A 224 -2.85 -14.95 -16.22
N GLN A 225 -3.57 -14.32 -17.15
CA GLN A 225 -3.64 -12.87 -17.20
C GLN A 225 -4.21 -12.29 -15.90
N LEU A 226 -5.28 -12.88 -15.36
CA LEU A 226 -5.93 -12.39 -14.15
C LEU A 226 -5.05 -12.54 -12.91
N VAL A 227 -4.38 -13.69 -12.73
CA VAL A 227 -3.45 -13.89 -11.59
C VAL A 227 -2.19 -13.03 -11.70
N ALA A 228 -1.81 -12.60 -12.91
CA ALA A 228 -0.66 -11.72 -13.11
C ALA A 228 -0.94 -10.27 -12.68
N MET A 229 -2.19 -9.80 -12.79
CA MET A 229 -2.53 -8.39 -12.58
C MET A 229 -2.20 -7.89 -11.16
N PRO A 230 -2.51 -8.62 -10.06
CA PRO A 230 -2.15 -8.17 -8.72
C PRO A 230 -0.65 -7.97 -8.52
N LEU A 231 0.18 -8.84 -9.11
CA LEU A 231 1.64 -8.72 -9.09
C LEU A 231 2.08 -7.46 -9.84
N GLN A 232 1.58 -7.28 -11.05
CA GLN A 232 1.92 -6.13 -11.90
C GLN A 232 1.53 -4.80 -11.28
N TYR A 233 0.30 -4.71 -10.77
CA TYR A 233 -0.18 -3.49 -10.16
C TYR A 233 0.61 -3.09 -8.93
N PHE A 234 1.05 -4.06 -8.12
CA PHE A 234 1.87 -3.75 -6.96
C PHE A 234 3.29 -3.28 -7.29
N MET A 235 3.90 -3.74 -8.41
CA MET A 235 5.30 -3.43 -8.73
C MET A 235 5.61 -1.93 -8.75
N ALA A 236 4.68 -1.09 -9.22
CA ALA A 236 4.78 0.37 -9.16
C ALA A 236 4.95 0.91 -7.74
N PHE A 237 4.19 0.37 -6.78
CA PHE A 237 4.15 0.85 -5.40
C PHE A 237 5.37 0.39 -4.60
N ILE A 238 5.83 -0.85 -4.77
CA ILE A 238 7.09 -1.31 -4.13
C ILE A 238 8.32 -0.66 -4.72
N ALA A 239 8.33 -0.36 -6.03
CA ALA A 239 9.38 0.44 -6.65
C ALA A 239 9.46 1.84 -6.01
N LYS A 240 8.32 2.54 -5.89
CA LYS A 240 8.26 3.85 -5.22
C LYS A 240 8.65 3.77 -3.74
N ALA A 241 8.17 2.76 -3.01
CA ALA A 241 8.52 2.55 -1.61
C ALA A 241 10.05 2.38 -1.44
N SER A 242 10.66 1.52 -2.27
CA SER A 242 12.10 1.22 -2.17
C SER A 242 12.96 2.47 -2.44
N VAL A 243 12.62 3.25 -3.47
CA VAL A 243 13.31 4.52 -3.77
C VAL A 243 13.08 5.55 -2.67
N GLY A 244 11.85 5.66 -2.17
CA GLY A 244 11.49 6.58 -1.09
C GLY A 244 12.24 6.31 0.21
N ILE A 245 12.33 5.05 0.62
CA ILE A 245 13.07 4.64 1.82
C ILE A 245 14.56 4.97 1.69
N GLY A 246 15.17 4.72 0.54
CA GLY A 246 16.57 5.11 0.29
C GLY A 246 16.81 6.62 0.36
N SER A 247 15.76 7.44 0.22
CA SER A 247 15.83 8.89 0.35
C SER A 247 15.72 9.36 1.80
N LEU A 248 15.01 8.63 2.65
CA LEU A 248 14.92 8.90 4.10
C LEU A 248 16.21 8.55 4.84
N TRP A 249 16.90 7.50 4.40
CA TRP A 249 18.15 7.03 4.98
C TRP A 249 19.20 6.80 3.89
N PRO A 250 19.94 7.86 3.49
CA PRO A 250 20.95 7.75 2.43
C PRO A 250 22.05 6.73 2.74
N ASP A 251 22.33 6.48 4.01
CA ASP A 251 23.38 5.56 4.47
C ASP A 251 22.98 4.07 4.41
N VAL A 252 21.69 3.75 4.37
CA VAL A 252 21.22 2.36 4.09
C VAL A 252 20.98 2.10 2.62
N ARG A 253 21.06 3.13 1.78
CA ARG A 253 20.78 3.02 0.35
C ARG A 253 21.67 1.95 -0.26
N ILE A 254 21.03 0.96 -0.86
CA ILE A 254 21.70 -0.08 -1.63
C ILE A 254 21.71 0.38 -3.09
N GLU A 255 22.86 0.27 -3.75
CA GLU A 255 22.92 0.46 -5.19
C GLU A 255 22.12 -0.66 -5.87
N MET A 256 21.18 -0.27 -6.73
CA MET A 256 20.45 -1.22 -7.54
C MET A 256 21.40 -1.77 -8.62
N THR A 257 21.33 -3.08 -8.87
CA THR A 257 21.92 -3.65 -10.08
C THR A 257 21.28 -3.00 -11.31
N GLU A 258 21.96 -3.05 -12.46
CA GLU A 258 21.42 -2.50 -13.71
C GLU A 258 20.04 -3.10 -14.04
N GLU A 259 19.89 -4.41 -13.90
CA GLU A 259 18.61 -5.11 -14.07
C GLU A 259 17.52 -4.56 -13.13
N CYS A 260 17.81 -4.46 -11.82
CA CYS A 260 16.85 -3.95 -10.84
C CYS A 260 16.49 -2.49 -11.14
N GLY A 261 17.47 -1.66 -11.50
CA GLY A 261 17.27 -0.27 -11.86
C GLY A 261 16.35 -0.11 -13.08
N ASN A 262 16.55 -0.93 -14.11
CA ASN A 262 15.72 -0.93 -15.31
C ASN A 262 14.26 -1.32 -14.99
N VAL A 263 14.05 -2.37 -14.20
CA VAL A 263 12.71 -2.80 -13.77
C VAL A 263 12.04 -1.72 -12.91
N VAL A 264 12.74 -1.16 -11.93
CA VAL A 264 12.23 -0.08 -11.08
C VAL A 264 11.83 1.13 -11.94
N ASN A 265 12.69 1.59 -12.84
CA ASN A 265 12.41 2.75 -13.69
C ASN A 265 11.20 2.53 -14.62
N LEU A 266 11.03 1.32 -15.16
CA LEU A 266 9.87 0.96 -15.95
C LEU A 266 8.57 1.15 -15.15
N TRP A 267 8.51 0.58 -13.94
CA TRP A 267 7.31 0.63 -13.10
C TRP A 267 7.05 2.02 -12.51
N LEU A 268 8.10 2.79 -12.22
CA LEU A 268 7.96 4.21 -11.86
C LEU A 268 7.36 5.02 -13.01
N SER A 269 7.85 4.82 -14.24
CA SER A 269 7.33 5.53 -15.42
C SER A 269 5.86 5.17 -15.71
N LEU A 270 5.50 3.89 -15.55
CA LEU A 270 4.09 3.46 -15.66
C LEU A 270 3.22 4.13 -14.60
N ALA A 271 3.67 4.19 -13.35
CA ALA A 271 2.90 4.82 -12.26
C ALA A 271 2.64 6.30 -12.54
N GLU A 272 3.62 7.01 -13.10
CA GLU A 272 3.54 8.44 -13.40
C GLU A 272 2.70 8.75 -14.65
N LYS A 273 2.89 7.98 -15.74
CA LYS A 273 2.21 8.22 -17.03
C LYS A 273 0.83 7.57 -17.09
N GLY A 274 0.60 6.55 -16.27
CA GLY A 274 -0.55 5.67 -16.33
C GLY A 274 -0.58 4.77 -17.56
N VAL A 275 -1.66 3.99 -17.69
CA VAL A 275 -1.81 2.96 -18.75
C VAL A 275 -2.19 3.53 -20.11
N LYS A 276 -2.68 4.77 -20.18
CA LYS A 276 -3.21 5.39 -21.41
C LYS A 276 -2.13 5.99 -22.34
N GLY A 277 -0.83 5.82 -22.05
CA GLY A 277 0.27 6.46 -22.79
C GLY A 277 1.44 5.55 -23.19
N LEU A 278 1.31 4.23 -23.05
CA LEU A 278 2.35 3.26 -23.44
C LEU A 278 2.06 2.57 -24.79
N GLY A 279 1.11 3.11 -25.54
CA GLY A 279 0.66 2.58 -26.84
C GLY A 279 0.50 3.67 -27.90
N SER A 280 1.34 4.71 -27.85
CA SER A 280 1.49 5.69 -28.93
C SER A 280 2.93 5.69 -29.42
#